data_AF-A0A517WXJ7-F1
#
_entry.id   AF-A0A517WXJ7-F1
#
_cell.length_a   1.000
_cell.length_b   1.000
_cell.length_c   1.000
_cell.angle_alpha   90.00
_cell.angle_beta   90.00
_cell.angle_gamma   90.00
#
_symmetry.space_group_name_H-M   'P 1'
#
loop_
_entity.id
_entity.type
_entity.pdbx_description
1 polymer ?
#
loop_
_entity_poly.entity_id
_entity_poly.type
_entity_poly.pdbx_seq_one_letter_code
_entity_poly.pdbx_strand_id
1 'polypeptide(L)'
;MKSRIAIGEQLISCLVLLLLTVVFTGCGGPSAPPPSETQKSEIAQKSVEAFIASAKKKPKSAAQELSVLMESLDAYASEYEGPYIELRDSAKELLSLYQGSAPKDKIQAQLDVLKQKADELTS
;
A
#
# COMPACT_ATOMS: atom_id res chain seq x y z
N MET A 1 -28.07 -53.74 29.50
CA MET A 1 -26.65 -54.01 29.86
C MET A 1 -25.78 -52.91 29.27
N LYS A 2 -24.82 -52.43 30.06
CA LYS A 2 -23.88 -51.32 29.78
C LYS A 2 -22.91 -51.67 28.65
N SER A 3 -22.76 -50.78 27.67
CA SER A 3 -21.57 -50.60 26.82
C SER A 3 -21.46 -49.10 26.56
N ARG A 4 -20.61 -48.35 27.26
CA ARG A 4 -19.20 -48.06 26.92
C ARG A 4 -19.01 -47.81 25.43
N ILE A 5 -18.82 -46.55 25.04
CA ILE A 5 -17.71 -46.02 24.24
C ILE A 5 -17.84 -44.48 24.33
N ALA A 6 -17.29 -43.91 25.41
CA ALA A 6 -16.59 -42.63 25.29
C ALA A 6 -15.20 -42.96 24.71
N ILE A 7 -14.42 -41.98 24.24
CA ILE A 7 -13.09 -42.12 23.58
C ILE A 7 -13.16 -42.13 22.02
N GLY A 8 -14.11 -41.41 21.41
CA GLY A 8 -14.15 -41.22 19.94
C GLY A 8 -13.82 -39.81 19.47
N GLU A 9 -14.26 -38.77 20.17
CA GLU A 9 -14.27 -37.41 19.61
C GLU A 9 -13.08 -36.51 20.02
N GLN A 10 -12.31 -36.87 21.06
CA GLN A 10 -11.22 -36.00 21.53
C GLN A 10 -9.90 -36.14 20.76
N LEU A 11 -9.71 -37.20 19.97
CA LEU A 11 -8.43 -37.44 19.27
C LEU A 11 -8.32 -36.69 17.94
N ILE A 12 -9.43 -36.20 17.39
CA ILE A 12 -9.44 -35.49 16.09
C ILE A 12 -9.05 -34.02 16.26
N SER A 13 -9.37 -33.41 17.40
CA SER A 13 -9.11 -31.98 17.63
C SER A 13 -7.61 -31.66 17.81
N CYS A 14 -6.82 -32.56 18.39
CA CYS A 14 -5.39 -32.35 18.57
C CYS A 14 -4.55 -32.56 17.29
N LEU A 15 -5.03 -33.35 16.32
CA LEU A 15 -4.26 -33.65 15.11
C LEU A 15 -4.31 -32.52 14.08
N VAL A 16 -5.39 -31.74 14.05
CA VAL A 16 -5.56 -30.60 13.12
C VAL A 16 -4.72 -29.38 13.54
N LEU A 17 -4.47 -29.22 14.85
CA LEU A 17 -3.65 -28.13 15.39
C LEU A 17 -2.15 -28.31 15.12
N LEU A 18 -1.68 -29.54 14.93
CA LEU A 18 -0.25 -29.82 14.71
C LEU A 18 0.21 -29.63 13.25
N LEU A 19 -0.73 -29.59 12.30
CA LEU A 19 -0.43 -29.47 10.86
C LEU A 19 -0.33 -28.01 10.37
N LEU A 20 -0.76 -27.03 11.18
CA LEU A 20 -0.74 -25.61 10.80
C LEU A 20 0.53 -24.86 11.23
N THR A 21 1.42 -25.49 12.00
CA THR A 21 2.61 -24.82 12.55
C THR A 21 3.87 -24.95 11.68
N VAL A 22 3.80 -25.58 10.50
CA VAL A 22 5.00 -25.92 9.70
C VAL A 22 5.08 -25.17 8.36
N VAL A 23 4.51 -23.96 8.26
CA VAL A 23 4.72 -23.10 7.07
C VAL A 23 5.44 -21.78 7.39
N PHE A 24 5.79 -21.53 8.65
CA PHE A 24 6.82 -20.54 8.98
C PHE A 24 8.21 -21.17 8.76
N THR A 25 8.54 -21.45 7.50
CA THR A 25 9.93 -21.33 7.07
C THR A 25 10.30 -19.88 7.28
N GLY A 26 10.87 -19.58 8.46
CA GLY A 26 11.51 -18.32 8.73
C GLY A 26 12.54 -18.11 7.63
N CYS A 27 12.24 -17.18 6.72
CA CYS A 27 13.22 -16.54 5.86
C CYS A 27 14.10 -15.67 6.76
N GLY A 28 14.93 -16.32 7.59
CA GLY A 28 16.05 -15.71 8.29
C GLY A 28 17.19 -15.52 7.30
N GLY A 29 16.94 -14.76 6.24
CA GLY A 29 18.00 -14.24 5.40
C GLY A 29 18.65 -13.05 6.11
N PRO A 30 19.94 -12.79 5.88
CA PRO A 30 20.58 -11.57 6.38
C PRO A 30 19.69 -10.38 6.03
N SER A 31 19.37 -9.56 7.02
CA SER A 31 18.57 -8.34 6.85
C SER A 31 19.12 -7.62 5.63
N ALA A 32 18.33 -7.55 4.56
CA ALA A 32 18.74 -6.84 3.36
C ALA A 32 19.14 -5.42 3.81
N PRO A 33 20.27 -4.89 3.32
CA PRO A 33 20.66 -3.53 3.67
C PRO A 33 19.48 -2.59 3.38
N PRO A 34 19.25 -1.59 4.24
CA PRO A 34 18.16 -0.65 4.03
C PRO A 34 18.26 -0.07 2.60
N PRO A 35 17.13 0.14 1.92
CA PRO A 35 17.14 0.60 0.55
C PRO A 35 17.90 1.93 0.44
N SER A 36 18.67 2.10 -0.63
CA SER A 36 19.35 3.37 -0.90
C SER A 36 18.35 4.50 -1.14
N GLU A 37 18.79 5.75 -0.99
CA GLU A 37 17.93 6.92 -1.26
C GLU A 37 17.35 6.90 -2.68
N THR A 38 18.13 6.47 -3.66
CA THR A 38 17.68 6.27 -5.05
C THR A 38 16.58 5.21 -5.14
N GLN A 39 16.75 4.06 -4.47
CA GLN A 39 15.73 3.00 -4.49
C GLN A 39 14.43 3.45 -3.83
N LYS A 40 14.51 4.20 -2.73
CA LYS A 40 13.33 4.78 -2.05
C LYS A 40 12.56 5.73 -2.98
N SER A 41 13.29 6.63 -3.63
CA SER A 41 12.73 7.62 -4.55
C SER A 41 12.05 6.97 -5.75
N GLU A 42 12.68 5.94 -6.34
CA GLU A 42 12.08 5.15 -7.43
C GLU A 42 10.82 4.39 -7.01
N ILE A 43 10.80 3.81 -5.81
CA ILE A 43 9.63 3.08 -5.30
C ILE A 43 8.45 4.05 -5.12
N ALA A 44 8.70 5.22 -4.53
CA ALA A 44 7.69 6.25 -4.36
C ALA A 44 7.16 6.74 -5.72
N GLN A 45 8.05 7.06 -6.67
CA GLN A 45 7.68 7.46 -8.01
C GLN A 45 6.82 6.40 -8.71
N LYS A 46 7.28 5.14 -8.75
CA LYS A 46 6.54 4.03 -9.40
C LYS A 46 5.15 3.82 -8.80
N SER A 47 5.01 3.99 -7.48
CA SER A 47 3.72 3.88 -6.80
C SER A 47 2.75 4.97 -7.26
N VAL A 48 3.23 6.21 -7.39
CA VAL A 48 2.44 7.34 -7.92
C VAL A 48 2.10 7.13 -9.39
N GLU A 49 3.05 6.71 -10.22
CA GLU A 49 2.80 6.46 -11.64
C GLU A 49 1.77 5.35 -11.86
N ALA A 50 1.84 4.27 -11.08
CA ALA A 50 0.86 3.19 -11.11
C ALA A 50 -0.53 3.69 -10.75
N PHE A 51 -0.63 4.54 -9.71
CA PHE A 51 -1.88 5.19 -9.36
C PHE A 51 -2.41 6.07 -10.50
N ILE A 52 -1.59 6.96 -11.07
CA ILE A 52 -2.02 7.86 -12.16
C ILE A 52 -2.50 7.06 -13.37
N ALA A 53 -1.79 6.00 -13.74
CA ALA A 53 -2.19 5.10 -14.82
C ALA A 53 -3.52 4.40 -14.52
N SER A 54 -3.74 3.97 -13.27
CA SER A 54 -5.00 3.37 -12.83
C SER A 54 -6.14 4.39 -12.83
N ALA A 55 -5.93 5.57 -12.26
CA ALA A 55 -6.93 6.65 -12.17
C ALA A 55 -7.41 7.11 -13.55
N LYS A 56 -6.52 7.18 -14.55
CA LYS A 56 -6.89 7.49 -15.94
C LYS A 56 -7.77 6.41 -16.57
N LYS A 57 -7.57 5.13 -16.22
CA LYS A 57 -8.36 3.99 -16.71
C LYS A 57 -9.67 3.81 -15.95
N LYS A 58 -9.65 4.03 -14.64
CA LYS A 58 -10.73 3.75 -13.68
C LYS A 58 -10.98 4.98 -12.79
N PRO A 59 -11.47 6.09 -13.35
CA PRO A 59 -11.62 7.34 -12.58
C PRO A 59 -12.59 7.22 -11.40
N LYS A 60 -13.52 6.26 -11.45
CA LYS A 60 -14.49 6.01 -10.36
C LYS A 60 -13.86 5.38 -9.12
N SER A 61 -12.77 4.63 -9.24
CA SER A 61 -12.05 4.04 -8.10
C SER A 61 -10.87 4.90 -7.63
N ALA A 62 -10.49 5.92 -8.39
CA ALA A 62 -9.31 6.74 -8.14
C ALA A 62 -9.29 7.37 -6.73
N ALA A 63 -10.42 7.85 -6.22
CA ALA A 63 -10.48 8.43 -4.87
C ALA A 63 -10.12 7.42 -3.76
N GLN A 64 -10.61 6.18 -3.89
CA GLN A 64 -10.34 5.10 -2.96
C GLN A 64 -8.88 4.63 -3.09
N GLU A 65 -8.41 4.42 -4.31
CA GLU A 65 -7.02 4.03 -4.57
C GLU A 65 -6.02 5.08 -4.08
N LEU A 66 -6.34 6.37 -4.25
CA LEU A 66 -5.54 7.47 -3.71
C LEU A 66 -5.52 7.48 -2.20
N SER A 67 -6.64 7.17 -1.53
CA SER A 67 -6.70 7.09 -0.07
C SER A 67 -5.76 6.01 0.49
N VAL A 68 -5.61 4.89 -0.22
CA VAL A 68 -4.64 3.85 0.14
C VAL A 68 -3.21 4.32 -0.13
N LEU A 69 -2.96 4.96 -1.28
CA LEU A 69 -1.65 5.52 -1.59
C LEU A 69 -1.21 6.59 -0.56
N MET A 70 -2.16 7.37 -0.05
CA MET A 70 -1.92 8.38 0.98
C MET A 70 -1.26 7.81 2.23
N GLU A 71 -1.61 6.59 2.66
CA GLU A 71 -0.98 5.95 3.83
C GLU A 71 0.54 5.81 3.65
N SER A 72 0.97 5.41 2.45
CA SER A 72 2.38 5.31 2.09
C SER A 72 3.04 6.69 1.95
N LEU A 73 2.34 7.67 1.37
CA LEU A 73 2.88 9.02 1.18
C LEU A 73 3.03 9.78 2.51
N ASP A 74 2.10 9.60 3.45
CA ASP A 74 2.22 10.14 4.81
C ASP A 74 3.44 9.52 5.52
N ALA A 75 3.69 8.21 5.36
CA ALA A 75 4.87 7.56 5.90
C ALA A 75 6.17 8.11 5.29
N TYR A 76 6.25 8.23 3.96
CA TYR A 76 7.44 8.80 3.30
C TYR A 76 7.69 10.25 3.70
N ALA A 77 6.64 11.07 3.79
CA ALA A 77 6.78 12.46 4.22
C ALA A 77 7.25 12.58 5.68
N SER A 78 6.83 11.66 6.56
CA SER A 78 7.26 11.64 7.95
C SER A 78 8.69 11.13 8.13
N GLU A 79 9.15 10.21 7.28
CA GLU A 79 10.48 9.59 7.41
C GLU A 79 11.57 10.35 6.65
N TYR A 80 11.24 10.92 5.49
CA TYR A 80 12.20 11.50 4.55
C TYR A 80 12.08 13.01 4.36
N GLU A 81 10.97 13.61 4.79
CA GLU A 81 10.71 15.06 4.73
C GLU A 81 10.90 15.66 3.31
N GLY A 82 11.07 16.99 3.23
CA GLY A 82 11.45 17.69 2.00
C GLY A 82 10.53 17.40 0.79
N PRO A 83 11.06 16.94 -0.36
CA PRO A 83 10.26 16.63 -1.54
C PRO A 83 9.11 15.63 -1.30
N TYR A 84 9.25 14.74 -0.31
CA TYR A 84 8.18 13.79 0.04
C TYR A 84 6.99 14.46 0.73
N ILE A 85 7.22 15.56 1.45
CA ILE A 85 6.15 16.41 2.00
C ILE A 85 5.36 17.06 0.85
N GLU A 86 6.06 17.62 -0.14
CA GLU A 86 5.42 18.26 -1.30
C GLU A 86 4.60 17.25 -2.13
N LEU A 87 5.14 16.05 -2.33
CA LEU A 87 4.44 14.97 -3.01
C LEU A 87 3.15 14.58 -2.28
N ARG A 88 3.23 14.37 -0.96
CA ARG A 88 2.08 14.06 -0.11
C ARG A 88 1.04 15.18 -0.15
N ASP A 89 1.45 16.44 -0.05
CA ASP A 89 0.53 17.56 0.00
C ASP A 89 -0.21 17.76 -1.34
N SER A 90 0.49 17.56 -2.46
CA SER A 90 -0.13 17.47 -3.79
C SER A 90 -1.17 16.35 -3.89
N ALA A 91 -0.88 15.17 -3.31
CA ALA A 91 -1.81 14.05 -3.26
C ALA A 91 -3.04 14.34 -2.36
N LYS A 92 -2.87 15.06 -1.25
CA LYS A 92 -3.99 15.53 -0.39
C LYS A 92 -4.90 16.49 -1.13
N GLU A 93 -4.34 17.40 -1.92
CA GLU A 93 -5.12 18.31 -2.76
C GLU A 93 -5.91 17.52 -3.82
N LEU A 94 -5.27 16.56 -4.49
CA LEU A 94 -5.97 15.68 -5.45
C LEU A 94 -7.11 14.90 -4.80
N LEU A 95 -6.90 14.36 -3.59
CA LEU A 95 -7.94 13.65 -2.86
C LEU A 95 -9.12 14.58 -2.53
N SER A 96 -8.83 15.81 -2.13
CA SER A 96 -9.85 16.84 -1.87
C SER A 96 -10.65 17.17 -3.13
N LEU A 97 -10.02 17.23 -4.31
CA LEU A 97 -10.71 17.42 -5.58
C LEU A 97 -11.65 16.24 -5.92
N TYR A 98 -11.20 15.01 -5.69
CA TYR A 98 -12.06 13.83 -5.88
C TYR A 98 -13.27 13.84 -4.94
N GLN A 99 -13.05 14.11 -3.65
CA GLN A 99 -14.12 14.15 -2.64
C GLN A 99 -15.10 15.32 -2.88
N GLY A 100 -14.58 16.46 -3.33
CA GLY A 100 -15.36 17.64 -3.71
C GLY A 100 -16.07 17.52 -5.06
N SER A 101 -15.99 16.38 -5.74
CA SER A 101 -16.57 16.17 -7.08
C SER A 101 -16.13 17.24 -8.07
N ALA A 102 -14.86 17.63 -8.02
CA ALA A 102 -14.30 18.66 -8.88
C ALA A 102 -14.44 18.28 -10.38
N PRO A 103 -14.48 19.28 -11.27
CA PRO A 103 -14.45 19.06 -12.72
C PRO A 103 -13.23 18.22 -13.16
N LYS A 104 -13.43 17.40 -14.20
CA LYS A 104 -12.41 16.47 -14.71
C LYS A 104 -11.12 17.16 -15.12
N ASP A 105 -11.21 18.37 -15.68
CA ASP A 105 -10.09 19.21 -16.06
C ASP A 105 -9.21 19.58 -14.85
N LYS A 106 -9.80 19.95 -13.71
CA LYS A 106 -9.06 20.22 -12.48
C LYS A 106 -8.38 18.97 -11.94
N ILE A 107 -9.09 17.83 -11.96
CA ILE A 107 -8.52 16.55 -11.54
C ILE A 107 -7.33 16.18 -12.44
N GLN A 108 -7.45 16.36 -13.76
CA GLN A 108 -6.38 16.05 -14.69
C GLN A 108 -5.16 16.97 -14.48
N ALA A 109 -5.38 18.27 -14.30
CA ALA A 109 -4.32 19.22 -13.99
C ALA A 109 -3.57 18.82 -12.71
N GLN A 110 -4.31 18.44 -11.66
CA GLN A 110 -3.67 18.02 -10.40
C GLN A 110 -2.96 16.67 -10.51
N LEU A 111 -3.45 15.73 -11.33
CA LEU A 111 -2.72 14.49 -11.64
C LEU A 111 -1.38 14.79 -12.32
N ASP A 112 -1.31 15.80 -13.18
CA ASP A 112 -0.08 16.19 -13.85
C ASP A 112 0.90 16.88 -12.88
N VAL A 113 0.41 17.72 -11.96
CA VAL A 113 1.21 18.26 -10.85
C VAL A 113 1.75 17.13 -9.96
N LEU A 114 0.91 16.17 -9.60
CA LEU A 114 1.33 15.01 -8.80
C LEU A 114 2.41 14.19 -9.51
N LYS A 115 2.28 14.00 -10.83
CA LYS A 115 3.32 13.35 -11.63
C LYS A 115 4.63 14.13 -11.59
N GLN A 116 4.59 15.44 -11.80
CA GLN A 116 5.78 16.28 -11.75
C GLN A 116 6.50 16.15 -10.40
N LYS A 117 5.74 16.20 -9.29
CA LYS A 117 6.30 16.01 -7.94
C LYS A 117 6.93 14.64 -7.72
N ALA A 118 6.37 13.60 -8.32
CA ALA A 118 6.96 12.26 -8.27
C ALA A 118 8.25 12.17 -9.11
N ASP A 119 8.29 12.81 -10.27
CA ASP A 119 9.46 12.82 -11.15
C ASP A 119 10.64 13.64 -10.56
N GLU A 120 10.33 14.68 -9.78
CA GLU A 120 11.29 15.48 -9.00
C GLU A 120 12.02 14.65 -7.92
N LEU A 121 11.47 13.51 -7.47
CA LEU A 121 12.16 12.66 -6.47
C LEU A 121 13.42 11.98 -7.02
N THR A 122 13.46 11.76 -8.33
CA THR A 122 14.54 11.00 -9.00
C THR A 122 15.44 11.86 -9.87
N SER A 123 15.19 13.17 -9.92
CA SER A 123 15.94 14.13 -10.73
C SER A 123 17.13 14.69 -9.96
#